data_AF-A0A2V7VMU8-F1
#
_entry.id   AF-A0A2V7VMU8-F1
#
_cell.length_a   1.000
_cell.length_b   1.000
_cell.length_c   1.000
_cell.angle_alpha   90.00
_cell.angle_beta   90.00
_cell.angle_gamma   90.00
#
_symmetry.space_group_name_H-M   'P 1'
#
loop_
_entity.id
_entity.type
_entity.pdbx_description
1 polymer ?
#
loop_
_entity_poly.entity_id
_entity_poly.type
_entity_poly.pdbx_seq_one_letter_code
_entity_poly.pdbx_strand_id
1 'polypeptide(L)'
;MRGLACLASVVAAAVSLGAALDVDTPAAHNERALEHHLRRCLDDASREYDRVLELDPPRELRDDEWRVLERLVPRVFVTTTEPFGLKDFAAVLHPAARLVAFHFFWDDDVDFPDDNDPCDHEVAWIRYGPDGASVEAMWTYFHGRILSGGPAALEDARRHAMRARVNVQWGKHGSLPVGWARLRIEAYADEAEAGFVPVGRPVTVGRYMQGAFRKLSTAGARMADHPLARRGRWPSRFAGTWDEFVDFSRPADAAALLRDRRMALVSRWNSAVINRRFLTYNFRPKTEWPPGAE
;
A
#
# COMPACT_ATOMS: atom_id res chain seq x y z
N MET A 1 13.75 -75.42 -28.02
CA MET A 1 12.33 -75.56 -28.39
C MET A 1 11.54 -74.50 -27.66
N ARG A 2 10.93 -73.56 -28.42
CA ARG A 2 9.83 -72.64 -28.06
C ARG A 2 10.09 -71.65 -26.91
N GLY A 3 9.94 -70.34 -27.05
CA GLY A 3 9.44 -69.51 -28.14
C GLY A 3 9.41 -68.04 -27.70
N LEU A 4 9.47 -67.18 -28.72
CA LEU A 4 9.39 -65.72 -28.72
C LEU A 4 8.20 -65.12 -27.94
N ALA A 5 8.41 -63.91 -27.38
CA ALA A 5 7.62 -62.68 -27.60
C ALA A 5 8.18 -61.60 -26.64
N CYS A 6 9.04 -60.67 -27.06
CA CYS A 6 8.73 -59.45 -27.80
C CYS A 6 7.37 -58.82 -27.43
N LEU A 7 7.39 -57.87 -26.49
CA LEU A 7 6.34 -56.89 -26.29
C LEU A 7 7.01 -55.58 -25.87
N ALA A 8 7.20 -54.72 -26.87
CA ALA A 8 7.43 -53.30 -26.69
C ALA A 8 6.24 -52.71 -25.93
N SER A 9 6.50 -52.06 -24.80
CA SER A 9 5.51 -51.19 -24.16
C SER A 9 5.93 -49.75 -24.38
N VAL A 10 5.36 -49.19 -25.44
CA VAL A 10 5.17 -47.76 -25.62
C VAL A 10 4.11 -47.34 -24.62
N VAL A 11 4.51 -46.62 -23.58
CA VAL A 11 3.62 -45.65 -22.92
C VAL A 11 4.39 -44.35 -22.92
N ALA A 12 4.12 -43.55 -23.95
CA ALA A 12 4.44 -42.15 -23.98
C ALA A 12 3.76 -41.50 -22.77
N ALA A 13 4.55 -41.12 -21.77
CA ALA A 13 4.10 -40.16 -20.78
C ALA A 13 3.99 -38.82 -21.49
N ALA A 14 2.77 -38.48 -21.91
CA ALA A 14 2.40 -37.14 -22.29
C ALA A 14 2.62 -36.23 -21.07
N VAL A 15 3.79 -35.60 -20.99
CA VAL A 15 3.99 -34.39 -20.21
C VAL A 15 3.21 -33.29 -20.92
N SER A 16 1.94 -33.16 -20.53
CA SER A 16 1.14 -31.96 -20.79
C SER A 16 0.45 -31.60 -19.49
N LEU A 17 1.09 -30.72 -18.73
CA LEU A 17 0.42 -29.87 -17.75
C LEU A 17 1.17 -28.54 -17.69
N GLY A 18 0.74 -27.64 -18.58
CA GLY A 18 0.75 -26.20 -18.35
C GLY A 18 2.07 -25.48 -18.56
N ALA A 19 2.59 -25.45 -19.79
CA ALA A 19 3.11 -24.17 -20.25
C ALA A 19 1.91 -23.22 -20.20
N ALA A 20 1.84 -22.35 -19.19
CA ALA A 20 0.90 -21.25 -19.21
C ALA A 20 1.11 -20.57 -20.56
N LEU A 21 0.06 -20.53 -21.40
CA LEU A 21 0.09 -19.71 -22.58
C LEU A 21 0.57 -18.35 -22.12
N ASP A 22 1.69 -17.87 -22.66
CA ASP A 22 2.21 -16.56 -22.34
C ASP A 22 1.20 -15.55 -22.89
N VAL A 23 0.20 -15.23 -22.06
CA VAL A 23 -0.88 -14.34 -22.46
C VAL A 23 -0.29 -12.94 -22.45
N ASP A 24 0.07 -12.43 -23.63
CA ASP A 24 0.58 -11.07 -23.85
C ASP A 24 -0.53 -10.04 -23.60
N THR A 25 -0.86 -9.86 -22.32
CA THR A 25 -1.87 -8.92 -21.82
C THR A 25 -1.27 -8.08 -20.71
N PRO A 26 -1.71 -6.81 -20.58
CA PRO A 26 -1.25 -5.94 -19.49
C PRO A 26 -1.38 -6.60 -18.10
N ALA A 27 -2.47 -7.30 -17.84
CA ALA A 27 -2.73 -7.93 -16.55
C ALA A 27 -1.72 -9.03 -16.21
N ALA A 28 -1.39 -9.92 -17.16
CA ALA A 28 -0.42 -10.99 -16.96
C ALA A 28 1.01 -10.45 -16.74
N HIS A 29 1.40 -9.43 -17.52
CA HIS A 29 2.67 -8.73 -17.30
C HIS A 29 2.70 -8.03 -15.93
N ASN A 30 1.61 -7.41 -15.49
CA ASN A 30 1.55 -6.76 -14.19
C ASN A 30 1.67 -7.77 -13.04
N GLU A 31 1.02 -8.94 -13.14
CA GLU A 31 1.14 -10.01 -12.15
C GLU A 31 2.60 -10.51 -12.03
N ARG A 32 3.28 -10.76 -13.16
CA ARG A 32 4.71 -11.11 -13.16
C ARG A 32 5.59 -9.99 -12.61
N ALA A 33 5.30 -8.74 -12.97
CA ALA A 33 6.05 -7.60 -12.46
C ALA A 33 5.96 -7.53 -10.93
N LEU A 34 4.76 -7.68 -10.37
CA LEU A 34 4.53 -7.72 -8.93
C LEU A 34 5.27 -8.89 -8.27
N GLU A 35 5.24 -10.09 -8.87
CA GLU A 35 5.98 -11.25 -8.36
C GLU A 35 7.48 -10.98 -8.30
N HIS A 36 8.08 -10.51 -9.41
CA HIS A 36 9.48 -10.15 -9.48
C HIS A 36 9.83 -9.05 -8.46
N HIS A 37 8.97 -8.05 -8.32
CA HIS A 37 9.18 -6.92 -7.42
C HIS A 37 9.18 -7.37 -5.96
N LEU A 38 8.22 -8.21 -5.56
CA LEU A 38 8.16 -8.82 -4.23
C LEU A 38 9.35 -9.75 -3.93
N ARG A 39 9.92 -10.37 -4.98
CA ARG A 39 11.14 -11.18 -4.90
C ARG A 39 12.45 -10.38 -5.00
N ARG A 40 12.37 -9.06 -5.10
CA ARG A 40 13.53 -8.14 -5.28
C ARG A 40 14.30 -8.34 -6.60
N CYS A 41 13.68 -8.96 -7.60
CA CYS A 41 14.19 -9.00 -8.97
C CYS A 41 13.82 -7.70 -9.70
N LEU A 42 14.40 -6.56 -9.27
CA LEU A 42 13.91 -5.22 -9.65
C LEU A 42 14.05 -4.92 -11.15
N ASP A 43 15.09 -5.44 -11.80
CA ASP A 43 15.28 -5.29 -13.25
C ASP A 43 14.22 -6.06 -14.04
N ASP A 44 13.89 -7.28 -13.61
CA ASP A 44 12.83 -8.09 -14.21
C ASP A 44 11.46 -7.43 -14.01
N ALA A 45 11.19 -6.97 -12.78
CA ALA A 45 9.97 -6.24 -12.47
C ALA A 45 9.82 -4.99 -13.34
N SER A 46 10.89 -4.22 -13.53
CA SER A 46 10.89 -3.02 -14.35
C SER A 46 10.59 -3.33 -15.82
N ARG A 47 11.15 -4.42 -16.37
CA ARG A 47 10.88 -4.85 -17.75
C ARG A 47 9.42 -5.26 -17.93
N GLU A 48 8.88 -6.04 -16.99
CA GLU A 48 7.47 -6.43 -17.03
C GLU A 48 6.55 -5.20 -16.90
N TYR A 49 6.85 -4.25 -15.99
CA TYR A 49 6.10 -2.99 -15.90
C TYR A 49 6.20 -2.14 -17.18
N ASP A 50 7.37 -2.05 -17.81
CA ASP A 50 7.50 -1.37 -19.11
C ASP A 50 6.56 -2.01 -20.14
N ARG A 51 6.50 -3.35 -20.19
CA ARG A 51 5.59 -4.07 -21.08
C ARG A 51 4.11 -3.84 -20.75
N VAL A 52 3.74 -3.72 -19.47
CA VAL A 52 2.39 -3.30 -19.06
C VAL A 52 2.04 -1.94 -19.67
N LEU A 53 2.93 -0.96 -19.53
CA LEU A 53 2.70 0.41 -20.00
C LEU A 53 2.83 0.56 -21.53
N GLU A 54 3.46 -0.38 -22.23
CA GLU A 54 3.39 -0.46 -23.70
C GLU A 54 2.03 -0.93 -24.18
N LEU A 55 1.45 -1.92 -23.51
CA LEU A 55 0.19 -2.55 -23.90
C LEU A 55 -1.05 -1.75 -23.45
N ASP A 56 -1.00 -1.08 -22.31
CA ASP A 56 -2.06 -0.20 -21.79
C ASP A 56 -1.43 1.11 -21.26
N PRO A 57 -1.07 2.04 -22.16
CA PRO A 57 -0.28 3.20 -21.82
C PRO A 57 -1.01 4.16 -20.88
N PRO A 58 -0.29 4.72 -19.88
CA PRO A 58 -0.85 5.74 -19.02
C PRO A 58 -1.02 7.04 -19.82
N ARG A 59 -1.90 7.91 -19.36
CA ARG A 59 -2.07 9.24 -19.93
C ARG A 59 -1.97 10.32 -18.86
N GLU A 60 -1.59 11.50 -19.30
CA GLU A 60 -1.68 12.71 -18.49
C GLU A 60 -3.12 12.99 -18.05
N LEU A 61 -3.26 13.61 -16.89
CA LEU A 61 -4.53 14.14 -16.43
C LEU A 61 -4.92 15.37 -17.26
N ARG A 62 -6.20 15.45 -17.59
CA ARG A 62 -6.82 16.68 -18.10
C ARG A 62 -7.06 17.67 -16.96
N ASP A 63 -7.33 18.93 -17.29
CA ASP A 63 -7.59 19.99 -16.31
C ASP A 63 -8.78 19.70 -15.39
N ASP A 64 -9.85 19.08 -15.91
CA ASP A 64 -10.99 18.64 -15.10
C ASP A 64 -10.60 17.56 -14.09
N GLU A 65 -9.73 16.63 -14.49
CA GLU A 65 -9.25 15.55 -13.64
C GLU A 65 -8.25 16.06 -12.58
N TRP A 66 -7.41 17.04 -12.93
CA TRP A 66 -6.58 17.75 -11.94
C TRP A 66 -7.44 18.41 -10.87
N ARG A 67 -8.54 19.08 -11.24
CA ARG A 67 -9.47 19.67 -10.27
C ARG A 67 -10.13 18.62 -9.37
N VAL A 68 -10.42 17.43 -9.90
CA VAL A 68 -10.91 16.29 -9.10
C VAL A 68 -9.84 15.88 -8.09
N LEU A 69 -8.58 15.67 -8.50
CA LEU A 69 -7.51 15.29 -7.59
C LEU A 69 -7.27 16.33 -6.49
N GLU A 70 -7.18 17.61 -6.85
CA GLU A 70 -6.94 18.70 -5.89
C GLU A 70 -8.07 18.82 -4.86
N ARG A 71 -9.31 18.50 -5.25
CA ARG A 71 -10.47 18.49 -4.36
C ARG A 71 -10.49 17.28 -3.44
N LEU A 72 -10.06 16.11 -3.94
CA LEU A 72 -10.16 14.85 -3.23
C LEU A 72 -8.90 14.48 -2.44
N VAL A 73 -7.78 15.18 -2.66
CA VAL A 73 -6.51 14.90 -1.97
C VAL A 73 -6.74 14.82 -0.45
N PRO A 74 -6.40 13.69 0.17
CA PRO A 74 -6.75 13.44 1.56
C PRO A 74 -6.04 14.42 2.50
N ARG A 75 -6.65 14.65 3.66
CA ARG A 75 -6.00 15.29 4.80
C ARG A 75 -5.28 14.20 5.57
N VAL A 76 -3.95 14.25 5.57
CA VAL A 76 -3.10 13.26 6.24
C VAL A 76 -2.68 13.79 7.59
N PHE A 77 -2.84 12.97 8.63
CA PHE A 77 -2.45 13.31 9.99
C PHE A 77 -1.59 12.21 10.59
N VAL A 78 -0.50 12.64 11.20
CA VAL A 78 0.44 11.80 11.93
C VAL A 78 0.39 12.18 13.41
N THR A 79 1.08 11.40 14.23
CA THR A 79 1.27 11.75 15.64
C THR A 79 2.25 12.92 15.79
N THR A 80 2.18 13.61 16.93
CA THR A 80 3.05 14.75 17.24
C THR A 80 4.53 14.39 17.27
N THR A 81 4.85 13.13 17.54
CA THR A 81 6.22 12.60 17.67
C THR A 81 6.61 11.64 16.55
N GLU A 82 5.85 11.58 15.45
CA GLU A 82 6.19 10.76 14.27
C GLU A 82 7.61 11.06 13.77
N PRO A 83 8.55 10.09 13.81
CA PRO A 83 9.95 10.29 13.43
C PRO A 83 10.20 10.42 11.92
N PHE A 84 9.30 9.93 11.06
CA PHE A 84 9.53 9.85 9.62
C PHE A 84 8.70 10.88 8.85
N GLY A 85 9.36 11.57 7.92
CA GLY A 85 8.70 12.52 7.03
C GLY A 85 7.92 11.83 5.93
N LEU A 86 6.88 12.50 5.43
CA LEU A 86 6.28 12.16 4.15
C LEU A 86 7.22 12.69 3.06
N LYS A 87 7.96 11.79 2.41
CA LYS A 87 9.03 12.08 1.46
C LYS A 87 8.51 12.43 0.08
N ASP A 88 7.62 11.60 -0.44
CA ASP A 88 6.96 11.78 -1.73
C ASP A 88 5.49 11.36 -1.67
N PHE A 89 4.73 11.80 -2.67
CA PHE A 89 3.29 11.57 -2.75
C PHE A 89 2.85 11.50 -4.21
N ALA A 90 2.12 10.45 -4.56
CA ALA A 90 1.62 10.24 -5.92
C ALA A 90 0.12 9.96 -5.96
N ALA A 91 -0.52 10.28 -7.07
CA ALA A 91 -1.93 9.98 -7.31
C ALA A 91 -2.12 9.25 -8.64
N VAL A 92 -2.89 8.17 -8.64
CA VAL A 92 -3.28 7.48 -9.88
C VAL A 92 -4.79 7.50 -10.00
N LEU A 93 -5.30 8.11 -11.07
CA LEU A 93 -6.71 8.13 -11.39
C LEU A 93 -7.05 6.90 -12.23
N HIS A 94 -8.09 6.16 -11.86
CA HIS A 94 -8.53 5.02 -12.65
C HIS A 94 -9.17 5.51 -13.99
N PRO A 95 -8.90 4.88 -15.15
CA PRO A 95 -9.37 5.38 -16.45
C PRO A 95 -10.88 5.24 -16.71
N ALA A 96 -11.53 4.22 -16.13
CA ALA A 96 -12.97 3.94 -16.35
C ALA A 96 -13.85 4.09 -15.09
N ALA A 97 -13.39 3.61 -13.93
CA ALA A 97 -14.04 3.80 -12.64
C ALA A 97 -13.77 5.18 -12.02
N ARG A 98 -14.72 5.67 -11.21
CA ARG A 98 -14.60 6.90 -10.41
C ARG A 98 -13.75 6.67 -9.17
N LEU A 99 -12.50 6.24 -9.36
CA LEU A 99 -11.55 5.87 -8.32
C LEU A 99 -10.25 6.64 -8.46
N VAL A 100 -9.68 7.03 -7.31
CA VAL A 100 -8.32 7.55 -7.20
C VAL A 100 -7.57 6.73 -6.16
N ALA A 101 -6.34 6.34 -6.47
CA ALA A 101 -5.37 5.84 -5.50
C ALA A 101 -4.40 6.97 -5.14
N PHE A 102 -4.20 7.21 -3.85
CA PHE A 102 -3.23 8.15 -3.29
C PHE A 102 -2.15 7.38 -2.56
N HIS A 103 -0.91 7.52 -3.00
CA HIS A 103 0.24 6.77 -2.53
C HIS A 103 1.14 7.67 -1.67
N PHE A 104 1.44 7.20 -0.47
CA PHE A 104 2.28 7.89 0.51
C PHE A 104 3.63 7.17 0.61
N PHE A 105 4.73 7.89 0.47
CA PHE A 105 6.07 7.35 0.65
C PHE A 105 6.72 8.02 1.87
N TRP A 106 6.76 7.30 2.98
CA TRP A 106 7.35 7.76 4.24
C TRP A 106 8.84 7.45 4.27
N ASP A 107 9.64 8.22 5.00
CA ASP A 107 11.10 8.05 5.01
C ASP A 107 11.53 6.60 5.31
N ASP A 108 10.86 5.89 6.23
CA ASP A 108 11.16 4.49 6.54
C ASP A 108 10.07 3.80 7.41
N ASP A 109 10.30 2.58 7.91
CA ASP A 109 9.53 1.91 8.98
C ASP A 109 10.48 1.52 10.13
N VAL A 110 10.13 1.91 11.37
CA VAL A 110 10.91 1.67 12.58
C VAL A 110 11.23 0.18 12.82
N ASP A 111 10.40 -0.74 12.30
CA ASP A 111 10.54 -2.18 12.46
C ASP A 111 11.26 -2.89 11.32
N PHE A 112 11.49 -2.24 10.18
CA PHE A 112 12.03 -2.90 8.98
C PHE A 112 13.26 -2.21 8.38
N PRO A 113 14.28 -1.81 9.18
CA PRO A 113 15.47 -1.15 8.64
C PRO A 113 16.36 -2.05 7.75
N ASP A 114 16.05 -3.35 7.65
CA ASP A 114 16.80 -4.38 6.94
C ASP A 114 16.09 -4.89 5.67
N ASP A 115 14.91 -4.36 5.32
CA ASP A 115 14.16 -4.82 4.15
C ASP A 115 14.67 -4.23 2.81
N ASN A 116 15.61 -3.29 2.90
CA ASN A 116 16.23 -2.53 1.82
C ASN A 116 15.24 -1.69 0.99
N ASP A 117 14.06 -1.40 1.52
CA ASP A 117 13.19 -0.38 0.94
C ASP A 117 13.62 1.01 1.44
N PRO A 118 13.85 1.98 0.53
CA PRO A 118 14.29 3.34 0.88
C PRO A 118 13.14 4.25 1.37
N CYS A 119 11.96 3.67 1.54
CA CYS A 119 10.75 4.29 2.05
C CYS A 119 9.76 3.22 2.49
N ASP A 120 8.90 3.55 3.45
CA ASP A 120 7.67 2.79 3.67
C ASP A 120 6.55 3.32 2.76
N HIS A 121 5.87 2.41 2.06
CA HIS A 121 4.85 2.75 1.08
C HIS A 121 3.46 2.42 1.61
N GLU A 122 2.59 3.41 1.65
CA GLU A 122 1.20 3.27 2.06
C GLU A 122 0.26 3.78 0.97
N VAL A 123 -1.00 3.37 1.00
CA VAL A 123 -1.98 3.78 -0.02
C VAL A 123 -3.38 3.96 0.58
N ALA A 124 -4.09 4.96 0.08
CA ALA A 124 -5.51 5.16 0.33
C ALA A 124 -6.24 5.30 -1.01
N TRP A 125 -7.46 4.76 -1.08
CA TRP A 125 -8.31 4.85 -2.27
C TRP A 125 -9.57 5.65 -1.96
N ILE A 126 -10.03 6.43 -2.93
CA ILE A 126 -11.26 7.21 -2.83
C ILE A 126 -12.13 6.89 -4.05
N ARG A 127 -13.38 6.50 -3.79
CA ARG A 127 -14.44 6.52 -4.80
C ARG A 127 -15.17 7.84 -4.72
N TYR A 128 -15.31 8.51 -5.86
CA TYR A 128 -15.93 9.83 -5.93
C TYR A 128 -17.22 9.87 -6.74
N GLY A 129 -18.05 10.88 -6.47
CA GLY A 129 -19.35 11.13 -7.08
C GLY A 129 -19.28 11.40 -8.59
N PRO A 130 -20.39 11.27 -9.34
CA PRO A 130 -20.41 11.63 -10.76
C PRO A 130 -20.16 13.14 -10.97
N ASP A 131 -20.34 13.92 -9.91
CA ASP A 131 -20.03 15.35 -9.82
C ASP A 131 -18.52 15.65 -9.75
N GLY A 132 -17.66 14.64 -9.66
CA GLY A 132 -16.21 14.81 -9.49
C GLY A 132 -15.81 15.42 -8.15
N ALA A 133 -16.72 15.48 -7.18
CA ALA A 133 -16.55 16.30 -5.98
C ALA A 133 -16.91 15.58 -4.68
N SER A 134 -17.93 14.72 -4.71
CA SER A 134 -18.40 14.00 -3.53
C SER A 134 -17.53 12.78 -3.24
N VAL A 135 -17.24 12.47 -1.97
CA VAL A 135 -16.66 11.17 -1.60
C VAL A 135 -17.78 10.18 -1.31
N GLU A 136 -17.84 9.10 -2.08
CA GLU A 136 -18.83 8.02 -1.92
C GLU A 136 -18.29 6.87 -1.07
N ALA A 137 -17.00 6.57 -1.18
CA ALA A 137 -16.32 5.55 -0.38
C ALA A 137 -14.84 5.88 -0.23
N MET A 138 -14.22 5.36 0.82
CA MET A 138 -12.77 5.41 0.98
C MET A 138 -12.24 4.11 1.58
N TRP A 139 -10.99 3.79 1.26
CA TRP A 139 -10.25 2.67 1.82
C TRP A 139 -8.83 3.12 2.18
N THR A 140 -8.24 2.50 3.18
CA THR A 140 -6.81 2.68 3.51
C THR A 140 -6.13 1.33 3.63
N TYR A 141 -4.83 1.30 3.31
CA TYR A 141 -3.98 0.16 3.59
C TYR A 141 -3.53 0.20 5.06
N PHE A 142 -3.53 -0.95 5.73
CA PHE A 142 -3.11 -1.09 7.13
C PHE A 142 -2.47 -2.45 7.33
N HIS A 143 -1.12 -2.50 7.35
CA HIS A 143 -0.35 -3.72 7.61
C HIS A 143 -0.84 -4.93 6.81
N GLY A 144 -0.85 -4.83 5.47
CA GLY A 144 -1.32 -5.92 4.60
C GLY A 144 -2.84 -6.01 4.42
N ARG A 145 -3.61 -5.13 5.05
CA ARG A 145 -5.09 -5.19 5.04
C ARG A 145 -5.66 -3.94 4.41
N ILE A 146 -6.86 -4.06 3.86
CA ILE A 146 -7.62 -2.93 3.32
C ILE A 146 -8.77 -2.63 4.29
N LEU A 147 -8.74 -1.44 4.88
CA LEU A 147 -9.78 -0.97 5.79
C LEU A 147 -10.80 -0.13 5.02
N SER A 148 -12.04 -0.58 4.95
CA SER A 148 -13.15 0.20 4.39
C SER A 148 -13.59 1.28 5.38
N GLY A 149 -13.56 2.54 4.96
CA GLY A 149 -14.07 3.68 5.71
C GLY A 149 -15.59 3.60 5.86
N GLY A 150 -16.08 3.59 7.09
CA GLY A 150 -17.51 3.55 7.39
C GLY A 150 -18.19 4.93 7.36
N PRO A 151 -19.45 5.03 7.86
CA PRO A 151 -20.19 6.28 7.90
C PRO A 151 -19.45 7.45 8.56
N ALA A 152 -18.68 7.18 9.62
CA ALA A 152 -17.90 8.19 10.33
C ALA A 152 -16.84 8.85 9.43
N ALA A 153 -16.21 8.09 8.53
CA ALA A 153 -15.22 8.60 7.59
C ALA A 153 -15.85 9.47 6.51
N LEU A 154 -17.00 9.05 5.97
CA LEU A 154 -17.74 9.83 4.99
C LEU A 154 -18.34 11.11 5.58
N GLU A 155 -18.87 11.05 6.80
CA GLU A 155 -19.37 12.22 7.52
C GLU A 155 -18.23 13.22 7.81
N ASP A 156 -17.06 12.71 8.21
CA ASP A 156 -15.89 13.56 8.40
C ASP A 156 -15.45 14.23 7.10
N ALA A 157 -15.40 13.50 5.98
CA ALA A 157 -15.09 14.09 4.67
C ALA A 157 -16.09 15.20 4.32
N ARG A 158 -17.41 14.97 4.48
CA ARG A 158 -18.45 15.98 4.22
C ARG A 158 -18.27 17.26 5.01
N ARG A 159 -17.89 17.16 6.30
CA ARG A 159 -17.60 18.32 7.16
C ARG A 159 -16.34 19.10 6.73
N HIS A 160 -15.50 18.52 5.90
CA HIS A 160 -14.20 19.08 5.51
C HIS A 160 -14.06 19.15 3.99
N ALA A 161 -15.07 19.71 3.32
CA ALA A 161 -15.07 19.96 1.87
C ALA A 161 -14.79 18.71 1.02
N MET A 162 -15.32 17.56 1.45
CA MET A 162 -15.12 16.24 0.84
C MET A 162 -13.67 15.73 0.85
N ARG A 163 -12.79 16.31 1.67
CA ARG A 163 -11.43 15.81 1.83
C ARG A 163 -11.39 14.73 2.92
N ALA A 164 -11.27 13.48 2.49
CA ALA A 164 -11.14 12.33 3.37
C ALA A 164 -9.95 12.50 4.33
N ARG A 165 -10.08 11.99 5.56
CA ARG A 165 -9.01 12.02 6.56
C ARG A 165 -8.33 10.65 6.65
N VAL A 166 -7.00 10.66 6.58
CA VAL A 166 -6.14 9.50 6.80
C VAL A 166 -5.27 9.78 8.02
N ASN A 167 -5.38 8.93 9.03
CA ASN A 167 -4.50 8.93 10.20
C ASN A 167 -3.39 7.91 9.98
N VAL A 168 -2.17 8.21 10.42
CA VAL A 168 -0.98 7.41 10.13
C VAL A 168 -0.35 6.96 11.43
N GLN A 169 -0.22 5.65 11.61
CA GLN A 169 0.36 5.06 12.82
C GLN A 169 1.81 5.49 13.02
N TRP A 170 2.17 5.84 14.26
CA TRP A 170 3.52 6.23 14.63
C TRP A 170 4.56 5.17 14.20
N GLY A 171 5.56 5.61 13.43
CA GLY A 171 6.77 4.86 13.08
C GLY A 171 6.60 3.66 12.14
N LYS A 172 5.36 3.18 11.94
CA LYS A 172 5.03 2.01 11.08
C LYS A 172 4.07 2.34 9.94
N HIS A 173 3.58 3.58 9.92
CA HIS A 173 2.72 4.19 8.91
C HIS A 173 1.41 3.52 8.49
N GLY A 174 0.98 2.43 9.14
CA GLY A 174 -0.33 1.84 8.87
C GLY A 174 -1.44 2.91 8.82
N SER A 175 -2.10 3.02 7.66
CA SER A 175 -3.05 4.08 7.37
C SER A 175 -4.47 3.75 7.85
N LEU A 176 -5.10 4.69 8.55
CA LEU A 176 -6.33 4.49 9.30
C LEU A 176 -7.40 5.52 8.89
N PRO A 177 -8.63 5.09 8.54
CA PRO A 177 -9.72 6.02 8.28
C PRO A 177 -10.32 6.55 9.59
N VAL A 178 -11.15 7.58 9.55
CA VAL A 178 -11.93 7.98 10.74
C VAL A 178 -12.88 6.85 11.16
N GLY A 179 -12.97 6.60 12.46
CA GLY A 179 -13.73 5.47 13.03
C GLY A 179 -12.97 4.14 13.06
N TRP A 180 -11.68 4.14 12.70
CA TRP A 180 -10.81 2.96 12.63
C TRP A 180 -10.89 2.04 13.85
N ALA A 181 -10.99 2.58 15.07
CA ALA A 181 -10.86 1.80 16.31
C ALA A 181 -11.87 0.64 16.43
N ARG A 182 -13.02 0.73 15.75
CA ARG A 182 -14.08 -0.28 15.75
C ARG A 182 -14.00 -1.26 14.57
N LEU A 183 -13.20 -0.96 13.54
CA LEU A 183 -13.01 -1.85 12.40
C LEU A 183 -12.36 -3.15 12.87
N ARG A 184 -12.64 -4.26 12.18
CA ARG A 184 -12.12 -5.57 12.53
C ARG A 184 -11.11 -6.04 11.52
N ILE A 185 -10.05 -6.67 12.04
CA ILE A 185 -8.99 -7.30 11.27
C ILE A 185 -8.62 -8.63 11.93
N GLU A 186 -7.96 -9.50 11.20
CA GLU A 186 -7.34 -10.70 11.76
C GLU A 186 -5.83 -10.52 11.72
N ALA A 187 -5.16 -10.56 12.87
CA ALA A 187 -3.70 -10.43 12.98
C ALA A 187 -2.98 -11.68 12.46
N TYR A 188 -1.88 -11.48 11.73
CA TYR A 188 -1.05 -12.59 11.23
C TYR A 188 -0.02 -13.03 12.28
N ALA A 189 0.44 -14.28 12.17
CA ALA A 189 1.35 -14.90 13.14
C ALA A 189 2.79 -14.40 13.03
N ASP A 190 3.17 -13.90 11.86
CA ASP A 190 4.49 -13.43 11.48
C ASP A 190 4.66 -11.91 11.59
N GLU A 191 3.64 -11.19 12.07
CA GLU A 191 3.71 -9.75 12.32
C GLU A 191 4.54 -9.43 13.59
N ALA A 192 5.16 -8.25 13.59
CA ALA A 192 5.92 -7.75 14.75
C ALA A 192 5.07 -7.63 16.03
N GLU A 193 3.75 -7.53 15.89
CA GLU A 193 2.75 -7.44 16.94
C GLU A 193 2.27 -8.80 17.48
N ALA A 194 2.69 -9.94 16.91
CA ALA A 194 2.13 -11.27 17.24
C ALA A 194 2.23 -11.63 18.73
N GLY A 195 3.24 -11.12 19.44
CA GLY A 195 3.39 -11.29 20.89
C GLY A 195 2.49 -10.39 21.76
N PHE A 196 1.81 -9.41 21.15
CA PHE A 196 1.07 -8.35 21.84
C PHE A 196 -0.41 -8.27 21.45
N VAL A 197 -0.81 -9.00 20.41
CA VAL A 197 -2.17 -9.05 19.85
C VAL A 197 -2.60 -10.51 19.69
N PRO A 198 -3.87 -10.86 19.93
CA PRO A 198 -4.35 -12.20 19.61
C PRO A 198 -4.29 -12.51 18.11
N VAL A 199 -3.56 -13.56 17.76
CA VAL A 199 -3.41 -14.09 16.39
C VAL A 199 -4.51 -15.09 16.04
N GLY A 200 -4.88 -15.19 14.77
CA GLY A 200 -5.79 -16.22 14.23
C GLY A 200 -7.26 -16.04 14.63
N ARG A 201 -7.64 -14.84 15.09
CA ARG A 201 -9.03 -14.47 15.34
C ARG A 201 -9.28 -12.99 15.07
N PRO A 202 -10.50 -12.60 14.67
CA PRO A 202 -10.81 -11.20 14.44
C PRO A 202 -10.70 -10.34 15.71
N VAL A 203 -9.87 -9.31 15.67
CA VAL A 203 -9.70 -8.27 16.69
C VAL A 203 -10.12 -6.91 16.13
N THR A 204 -10.42 -5.93 17.00
CA THR A 204 -10.61 -4.56 16.53
C THR A 204 -9.25 -3.90 16.25
N VAL A 205 -9.21 -2.97 15.29
CA VAL A 205 -7.99 -2.17 15.05
C VAL A 205 -7.62 -1.37 16.30
N GLY A 206 -8.60 -0.94 17.13
CA GLY A 206 -8.34 -0.37 18.45
C GLY A 206 -7.49 -1.27 19.34
N ARG A 207 -7.85 -2.54 19.45
CA ARG A 207 -7.11 -3.54 20.24
C ARG A 207 -5.75 -3.86 19.62
N TYR A 208 -5.67 -3.87 18.29
CA TYR A 208 -4.41 -4.04 17.57
C TYR A 208 -3.44 -2.90 17.87
N MET A 209 -3.89 -1.65 17.73
CA MET A 209 -3.10 -0.44 18.01
C MET A 209 -2.64 -0.39 19.47
N GLN A 210 -3.45 -0.85 20.44
CA GLN A 210 -2.99 -1.01 21.82
C GLN A 210 -1.87 -2.05 21.97
N GLY A 211 -1.92 -3.13 21.19
CA GLY A 211 -0.83 -4.10 21.09
C GLY A 211 0.43 -3.48 20.50
N ALA A 212 0.31 -2.76 19.40
CA ALA A 212 1.42 -2.03 18.77
C ALA A 212 2.02 -0.97 19.71
N PHE A 213 1.19 -0.21 20.43
CA PHE A 213 1.66 0.72 21.47
C PHE A 213 2.46 -0.01 22.55
N ARG A 214 1.93 -1.11 23.11
CA ARG A 214 2.67 -1.90 24.12
C ARG A 214 4.00 -2.39 23.56
N LYS A 215 3.99 -2.95 22.36
CA LYS A 215 5.18 -3.44 21.67
C LYS A 215 6.22 -2.34 21.52
N LEU A 216 5.84 -1.21 20.91
CA LEU A 216 6.77 -0.12 20.60
C LEU A 216 7.22 0.66 21.84
N SER A 217 6.46 0.63 22.92
CA SER A 217 6.82 1.31 24.18
C SER A 217 7.68 0.45 25.10
N THR A 218 7.50 -0.88 25.08
CA THR A 218 8.24 -1.80 25.97
C THR A 218 9.39 -2.51 25.27
N ALA A 219 9.13 -3.22 24.16
CA ALA A 219 10.14 -3.93 23.40
C ALA A 219 10.90 -3.00 22.43
N GLY A 220 10.23 -1.95 21.94
CA GLY A 220 10.82 -0.98 21.03
C GLY A 220 10.82 -1.45 19.57
N ALA A 221 11.67 -0.81 18.77
CA ALA A 221 11.96 -1.15 17.38
C ALA A 221 12.58 -2.55 17.29
N ARG A 222 12.21 -3.36 16.28
CA ARG A 222 12.74 -4.73 16.12
C ARG A 222 14.26 -4.77 16.02
N MET A 223 14.87 -3.78 15.37
CA MET A 223 16.32 -3.71 15.15
C MET A 223 16.89 -2.31 15.42
N ALA A 224 16.69 -1.81 16.64
CA ALA A 224 17.15 -0.46 17.05
C ALA A 224 18.66 -0.19 16.79
N ASP A 225 19.50 -1.21 16.87
CA ASP A 225 20.96 -1.10 16.66
C ASP A 225 21.40 -1.24 15.20
N HIS A 226 20.47 -1.41 14.25
CA HIS A 226 20.78 -1.50 12.83
C HIS A 226 21.54 -0.23 12.36
N PRO A 227 22.56 -0.34 11.47
CA PRO A 227 23.33 0.81 11.02
C PRO A 227 22.47 1.94 10.43
N LEU A 228 21.38 1.61 9.73
CA LEU A 228 20.44 2.59 9.19
C LEU A 228 19.74 3.37 10.32
N ALA A 229 19.13 2.66 11.27
CA ALA A 229 18.48 3.26 12.43
C ALA A 229 19.45 4.11 13.28
N ARG A 230 20.68 3.63 13.52
CA ARG A 230 21.70 4.37 14.26
C ARG A 230 22.15 5.65 13.56
N ARG A 231 22.40 5.59 12.24
CA ARG A 231 22.83 6.75 11.45
C ARG A 231 21.70 7.76 11.26
N GLY A 232 20.48 7.27 11.04
CA GLY A 232 19.25 8.07 10.96
C GLY A 232 18.76 8.57 12.32
N ARG A 233 19.38 8.13 13.42
CA ARG A 233 18.99 8.46 14.81
C ARG A 233 17.52 8.16 15.10
N TRP A 234 17.03 7.04 14.58
CA TRP A 234 15.65 6.64 14.79
C TRP A 234 15.38 6.38 16.27
N PRO A 235 14.16 6.65 16.74
CA PRO A 235 13.79 6.31 18.11
C PRO A 235 13.82 4.79 18.29
N SER A 236 14.48 4.33 19.35
CA SER A 236 14.52 2.90 19.69
C SER A 236 13.19 2.40 20.26
N ARG A 237 12.32 3.29 20.74
CA ARG A 237 11.00 3.02 21.29
C ARG A 237 10.12 4.26 21.27
N PHE A 238 8.82 4.06 21.39
CA PHE A 238 7.88 5.14 21.70
C PHE A 238 7.95 5.48 23.19
N ALA A 239 8.14 6.77 23.52
CA ALA A 239 8.32 7.23 24.90
C ALA A 239 7.08 7.89 25.52
N GLY A 240 6.00 8.05 24.74
CA GLY A 240 4.79 8.74 25.17
C GLY A 240 3.75 7.81 25.82
N THR A 241 2.58 8.38 26.06
CA THR A 241 1.38 7.74 26.57
C THR A 241 0.53 7.14 25.44
N TRP A 242 -0.45 6.31 25.80
CA TRP A 242 -1.41 5.78 24.82
C TRP A 242 -2.15 6.91 24.09
N ASP A 243 -2.55 7.96 24.82
CA ASP A 243 -3.30 9.07 24.23
C ASP A 243 -2.46 9.82 23.19
N GLU A 244 -1.16 10.01 23.45
CA GLU A 244 -0.22 10.59 22.48
C GLU A 244 0.03 9.65 21.28
N PHE A 245 0.04 8.33 21.50
CA PHE A 245 0.23 7.34 20.42
C PHE A 245 -0.90 7.32 19.39
N VAL A 246 -2.10 7.75 19.80
CA VAL A 246 -3.27 7.86 18.93
C VAL A 246 -3.70 9.31 18.69
N ASP A 247 -2.90 10.29 19.13
CA ASP A 247 -3.13 11.70 18.86
C ASP A 247 -2.65 12.07 17.46
N PHE A 248 -3.52 11.87 16.47
CA PHE A 248 -3.29 12.25 15.09
C PHE A 248 -3.60 13.75 14.86
N SER A 249 -2.95 14.63 15.62
CA SER A 249 -3.18 16.07 15.57
C SER A 249 -2.26 16.81 14.60
N ARG A 250 -1.11 16.22 14.23
CA ARG A 250 -0.10 16.87 13.38
C ARG A 250 -0.40 16.61 11.89
N PRO A 251 -0.61 17.64 11.06
CA PRO A 251 -0.83 17.43 9.63
C PRO A 251 0.47 17.07 8.91
N ALA A 252 0.36 16.22 7.89
CA ALA A 252 1.38 16.00 6.86
C ALA A 252 0.84 16.53 5.51
N ASP A 253 1.58 17.44 4.85
CA ASP A 253 1.07 18.21 3.73
C ASP A 253 1.17 17.48 2.38
N ALA A 254 0.36 16.43 2.23
CA ALA A 254 0.24 15.68 0.97
C ALA A 254 -0.22 16.55 -0.21
N ALA A 255 -1.02 17.60 0.04
CA ALA A 255 -1.51 18.50 -1.01
C ALA A 255 -0.41 19.42 -1.54
N ALA A 256 0.53 19.87 -0.70
CA ALA A 256 1.72 20.57 -1.18
C ALA A 256 2.59 19.66 -2.03
N LEU A 257 2.86 18.42 -1.59
CA LEU A 257 3.66 17.47 -2.36
C LEU A 257 3.05 17.14 -3.72
N LEU A 258 1.73 16.90 -3.78
CA LEU A 258 1.05 16.65 -5.06
C LEU A 258 1.24 17.81 -6.05
N ARG A 259 1.12 19.05 -5.56
CA ARG A 259 1.26 20.27 -6.39
C ARG A 259 2.70 20.51 -6.84
N ASP A 260 3.66 20.29 -5.94
CA ASP A 260 5.09 20.49 -6.22
C ASP A 260 5.64 19.42 -7.17
N ARG A 261 5.40 18.14 -6.85
CA ARG A 261 5.97 17.00 -7.58
C ARG A 261 5.22 16.66 -8.86
N ARG A 262 3.92 16.99 -8.91
CA ARG A 262 3.01 16.64 -10.01
C ARG A 262 3.06 15.16 -10.40
N MET A 263 3.29 14.27 -9.43
CA MET A 263 3.28 12.82 -9.63
C MET A 263 1.84 12.32 -9.72
N ALA A 264 1.18 12.59 -10.85
CA ALA A 264 -0.15 12.09 -11.10
C ALA A 264 -0.37 11.69 -12.56
N LEU A 265 -0.98 10.53 -12.78
CA LEU A 265 -1.32 9.99 -14.10
C LEU A 265 -2.65 9.23 -14.05
N VAL A 266 -3.25 9.00 -15.21
CA VAL A 266 -4.39 8.09 -15.36
C VAL A 266 -3.89 6.73 -15.84
N SER A 267 -4.20 5.67 -15.09
CA SER A 267 -3.80 4.29 -15.40
C SER A 267 -4.62 3.29 -14.58
N ARG A 268 -4.68 2.03 -15.04
CA ARG A 268 -5.13 0.89 -14.21
C ARG A 268 -4.00 0.31 -13.36
N TRP A 269 -2.75 0.66 -13.67
CA TRP A 269 -1.53 0.00 -13.19
C TRP A 269 -0.71 0.97 -12.34
N ASN A 270 -1.07 1.10 -11.08
CA ASN A 270 -0.45 2.05 -10.15
C ASN A 270 1.02 1.69 -9.93
N SER A 271 1.33 0.42 -9.64
CA SER A 271 2.71 0.00 -9.38
C SER A 271 3.62 0.23 -10.58
N ALA A 272 3.14 -0.09 -11.79
CA ALA A 272 3.87 0.15 -13.03
C ALA A 272 4.14 1.64 -13.25
N VAL A 273 3.12 2.48 -13.10
CA VAL A 273 3.26 3.94 -13.26
C VAL A 273 4.22 4.53 -12.22
N ILE A 274 4.07 4.17 -10.94
CA ILE A 274 4.93 4.67 -9.86
C ILE A 274 6.39 4.29 -10.12
N ASN A 275 6.63 3.02 -10.48
CA ASN A 275 7.97 2.50 -10.73
C ASN A 275 8.64 3.17 -11.95
N ARG A 276 7.90 3.36 -13.04
CA ARG A 276 8.49 3.76 -14.33
C ARG A 276 8.42 5.25 -14.61
N ARG A 277 7.50 5.98 -13.95
CA ARG A 277 7.20 7.39 -14.28
C ARG A 277 7.42 8.36 -13.13
N PHE A 278 7.32 7.93 -11.88
CA PHE A 278 7.37 8.84 -10.72
C PHE A 278 8.64 8.70 -9.90
N LEU A 279 8.90 7.53 -9.35
CA LEU A 279 9.98 7.35 -8.38
C LEU A 279 11.29 7.00 -9.07
N THR A 280 12.38 7.53 -8.54
CA THR A 280 13.75 7.20 -8.96
C THR A 280 14.40 6.18 -8.03
N TYR A 281 13.61 5.56 -7.16
CA TYR A 281 14.05 4.64 -6.12
C TYR A 281 13.02 3.52 -5.93
N ASN A 282 13.44 2.40 -5.31
CA ASN A 282 12.55 1.26 -5.12
C ASN A 282 11.44 1.54 -4.08
N PHE A 283 10.32 0.86 -4.19
CA PHE A 283 9.26 0.85 -3.17
C PHE A 283 8.67 -0.55 -3.07
N ARG A 284 7.92 -0.86 -2.02
CA ARG A 284 7.18 -2.12 -1.94
C ARG A 284 5.84 -1.99 -2.68
N PRO A 285 5.53 -2.82 -3.69
CA PRO A 285 4.26 -2.70 -4.40
C PRO A 285 3.08 -3.00 -3.46
N LYS A 286 1.94 -2.35 -3.73
CA LYS A 286 0.69 -2.51 -2.98
C LYS A 286 -0.41 -2.93 -3.96
N THR A 287 -1.52 -3.41 -3.43
CA THR A 287 -2.71 -3.74 -4.22
C THR A 287 -3.06 -2.58 -5.16
N GLU A 288 -3.41 -2.86 -6.42
CA GLU A 288 -3.74 -1.81 -7.38
C GLU A 288 -5.03 -1.08 -6.97
N TRP A 289 -6.13 -1.82 -6.82
CA TRP A 289 -7.45 -1.28 -6.47
C TRP A 289 -8.10 -2.13 -5.38
N PRO A 290 -8.95 -1.53 -4.50
CA PRO A 290 -9.59 -2.29 -3.44
C PRO A 290 -10.54 -3.34 -4.02
N PRO A 291 -10.67 -4.54 -3.40
CA PRO A 291 -11.58 -5.58 -3.88
C PRO A 291 -13.04 -5.08 -3.99
N GLY A 292 -13.68 -5.35 -5.13
CA GLY A 292 -15.05 -4.89 -5.42
C GLY A 292 -15.17 -3.39 -5.70
N ALA A 293 -14.04 -2.71 -5.96
CA ALA A 293 -14.05 -1.30 -6.31
C ALA A 293 -14.30 -1.02 -7.81
N GLU A 294 -13.84 -1.94 -8.66
CA GLU A 294 -13.99 -1.92 -10.12
C GLU A 294 -15.34 -2.47 -10.60
#